data_AF-A0A527G316-F1
#
_entry.id   AF-A0A527G316-F1
#
_cell.length_a   1.000
_cell.length_b   1.000
_cell.length_c   1.000
_cell.angle_alpha   90.00
_cell.angle_beta   90.00
_cell.angle_gamma   90.00
#
_symmetry.space_group_name_H-M   'P 1'
#
loop_
_entity.id
_entity.type
_entity.pdbx_description
1 polymer ?
#
loop_
_entity_poly.entity_id
_entity_poly.type
_entity_poly.pdbx_seq_one_letter_code
_entity_poly.pdbx_strand_id
1 'polypeptide(L)'
;CKAGAGIWEWAGTVAQGEEPDVVMACAGDVPTLETLAATDILRSAIPNLKIRVVNVVDLMTLQSNTEHPHGLADGDFDALFTKTRPVIFAYHGYPYLIHRLTYRRANHDNMHVHG
;
A
#
# COMPACT_ATOMS: atom_id res chain seq x y z
N CYS A 1 15.45 -1.18 5.27
CA CYS A 1 14.76 -2.49 5.44
C CYS A 1 14.20 -2.77 6.84
N LYS A 2 14.21 -1.84 7.82
CA LYS A 2 13.78 -2.12 9.20
C LYS A 2 12.25 -2.05 9.46
N ALA A 3 11.49 -1.38 8.60
CA ALA A 3 10.07 -1.08 8.86
C ALA A 3 9.07 -2.06 8.23
N GLY A 4 9.54 -3.06 7.45
CA GLY A 4 8.69 -4.10 6.84
C GLY A 4 7.68 -3.65 5.77
N ALA A 5 7.44 -2.36 5.61
CA ALA A 5 6.75 -1.75 4.48
C ALA A 5 7.41 -0.40 4.12
N GLY A 6 7.25 0.08 2.88
CA GLY A 6 7.80 1.37 2.48
C GLY A 6 7.34 1.88 1.12
N ILE A 7 7.45 3.20 0.93
CA ILE A 7 7.14 3.89 -0.33
C ILE A 7 8.32 3.70 -1.30
N TRP A 8 8.01 3.40 -2.56
CA TRP A 8 8.97 3.40 -3.65
C TRP A 8 8.81 4.66 -4.50
N GLU A 9 9.57 5.69 -4.15
CA GLU A 9 9.50 7.01 -4.80
C GLU A 9 9.77 6.94 -6.30
N TRP A 10 10.68 6.08 -6.74
CA TRP A 10 11.02 5.89 -8.16
C TRP A 10 9.90 5.25 -8.99
N ALA A 11 8.98 4.52 -8.34
CA ALA A 11 7.88 3.83 -9.01
C ALA A 11 6.59 4.69 -9.03
N GLY A 12 6.41 5.60 -8.07
CA GLY A 12 5.28 6.52 -8.02
C GLY A 12 5.37 7.69 -9.01
N THR A 13 4.31 8.50 -9.04
CA THR A 13 4.27 9.81 -9.73
C THR A 13 3.95 10.95 -8.77
N VAL A 14 3.49 10.65 -7.55
CA VAL A 14 3.25 11.67 -6.52
C VAL A 14 4.57 12.28 -6.04
N ALA A 15 4.60 13.61 -5.91
CA ALA A 15 5.75 14.29 -5.35
C ALA A 15 5.89 14.01 -3.84
N GLN A 16 7.12 14.06 -3.33
CA GLN A 16 7.39 13.86 -1.92
C GLN A 16 6.63 14.90 -1.07
N GLY A 17 5.92 14.43 -0.04
CA GLY A 17 5.12 15.28 0.84
C GLY A 17 3.73 15.64 0.30
N GLU A 18 3.38 15.23 -0.91
CA GLU A 18 2.02 15.39 -1.43
C GLU A 18 1.13 14.16 -1.16
N GLU A 19 -0.17 14.42 -1.14
CA GLU A 19 -1.21 13.39 -1.11
C GLU A 19 -1.37 12.75 -2.50
N PRO A 20 -1.37 11.41 -2.59
CA PRO A 20 -1.67 10.71 -3.83
C PRO A 20 -3.18 10.71 -4.11
N ASP A 21 -3.54 10.49 -5.36
CA ASP A 21 -4.92 10.17 -5.76
C ASP A 21 -5.23 8.69 -5.51
N VAL A 22 -4.23 7.82 -5.66
CA VAL A 22 -4.33 6.37 -5.43
C VAL A 22 -3.02 5.80 -4.88
N VAL A 23 -3.14 4.83 -3.98
CA VAL A 23 -2.01 4.02 -3.49
C VAL A 23 -2.04 2.65 -4.18
N MET A 24 -0.95 2.31 -4.85
CA MET A 24 -0.69 1.00 -5.43
C MET A 24 0.20 0.22 -4.45
N ALA A 25 -0.38 -0.76 -3.76
CA ALA A 25 0.30 -1.55 -2.74
C ALA A 25 0.52 -2.98 -3.22
N CYS A 26 1.62 -3.60 -2.80
CA CYS A 26 1.91 -4.99 -3.14
C CYS A 26 2.62 -5.76 -2.03
N ALA A 27 2.41 -7.08 -2.01
CA ALA A 27 3.16 -8.02 -1.18
C ALA A 27 3.39 -9.35 -1.91
N GLY A 28 4.66 -9.69 -2.14
CA GLY A 28 5.08 -10.86 -2.92
C GLY A 28 5.74 -10.48 -4.24
N ASP A 29 6.44 -11.42 -4.85
CA ASP A 29 7.22 -11.22 -6.07
C ASP A 29 6.35 -10.94 -7.31
N VAL A 30 5.44 -11.84 -7.67
CA VAL A 30 4.54 -11.67 -8.83
C VAL A 30 3.63 -10.45 -8.64
N PRO A 31 2.94 -10.26 -7.49
CA PRO A 31 2.13 -9.06 -7.26
C PRO A 31 2.91 -7.75 -7.39
N THR A 32 4.20 -7.74 -7.01
CA THR A 32 5.05 -6.55 -7.17
C THR A 32 5.26 -6.23 -8.64
N LEU A 33 5.58 -7.23 -9.47
CA LEU A 33 5.78 -7.04 -10.91
C LEU A 33 4.52 -6.49 -11.58
N GLU A 34 3.36 -7.10 -11.28
CA GLU A 34 2.06 -6.66 -11.81
C GLU A 34 1.71 -5.23 -11.35
N THR A 35 2.01 -4.89 -10.09
CA THR A 35 1.77 -3.53 -9.56
C THR A 35 2.62 -2.48 -10.25
N LEU A 36 3.89 -2.79 -10.53
CA LEU A 36 4.78 -1.90 -11.27
C LEU A 36 4.31 -1.74 -12.72
N ALA A 37 3.92 -2.83 -13.39
CA ALA A 37 3.39 -2.79 -14.75
C ALA A 37 2.09 -1.97 -14.83
N ALA A 38 1.15 -2.18 -13.90
CA ALA A 38 -0.07 -1.39 -13.81
C ALA A 38 0.22 0.09 -13.59
N THR A 39 1.19 0.41 -12.73
CA THR A 39 1.61 1.79 -12.47
C THR A 39 2.18 2.45 -13.73
N ASP A 40 2.98 1.73 -14.51
CA ASP A 40 3.55 2.23 -15.77
C ASP A 40 2.49 2.51 -16.84
N ILE A 41 1.51 1.60 -16.97
CA ILE A 41 0.35 1.78 -17.85
C ILE A 41 -0.45 3.03 -17.44
N LEU A 42 -0.75 3.18 -16.15
CA LEU A 42 -1.51 4.32 -15.64
C LEU A 42 -0.76 5.65 -15.83
N ARG A 43 0.56 5.67 -15.62
CA ARG A 43 1.40 6.84 -15.86
C ARG A 43 1.31 7.31 -17.31
N SER A 44 1.27 6.37 -18.26
CA SER A 44 1.15 6.68 -19.68
C SER A 44 -0.28 7.09 -20.08
N ALA A 45 -1.30 6.42 -19.54
CA ALA A 45 -2.69 6.65 -19.89
C ALA A 45 -3.30 7.90 -19.23
N ILE A 46 -2.86 8.25 -18.01
CA ILE A 46 -3.39 9.36 -17.20
C ILE A 46 -2.21 10.12 -16.56
N PRO A 47 -1.49 10.97 -17.30
CA PRO A 47 -0.23 11.59 -16.85
C PRO A 47 -0.34 12.46 -15.59
N ASN A 48 -1.53 12.98 -15.29
CA ASN A 48 -1.77 13.84 -14.13
C ASN A 48 -2.17 13.06 -12.86
N LEU A 49 -2.34 11.73 -12.95
CA LEU A 49 -2.71 10.91 -11.81
C LEU A 49 -1.52 10.79 -10.83
N LYS A 50 -1.72 11.18 -9.58
CA LYS A 50 -0.70 11.07 -8.52
C LYS A 50 -0.76 9.69 -7.88
N ILE A 51 0.21 8.85 -8.22
CA ILE A 51 0.30 7.46 -7.78
C ILE A 51 1.38 7.35 -6.73
N ARG A 52 1.05 6.75 -5.59
CA ARG A 52 2.03 6.29 -4.59
C ARG A 52 2.18 4.79 -4.70
N VAL A 53 3.41 4.30 -4.80
CA VAL A 53 3.68 2.85 -4.76
C VAL A 53 4.21 2.47 -3.39
N VAL A 54 3.60 1.46 -2.76
CA VAL A 54 3.99 0.92 -1.46
C VAL A 54 4.31 -0.57 -1.60
N ASN A 55 5.51 -0.97 -1.20
CA ASN A 55 5.90 -2.38 -1.14
C ASN A 55 5.88 -2.86 0.31
N VAL A 56 5.21 -3.98 0.56
CA VAL A 56 5.09 -4.61 1.87
C VAL A 56 5.83 -5.94 1.87
N VAL A 57 6.82 -6.06 2.74
CA VAL A 57 7.67 -7.25 2.90
C VAL A 57 7.28 -8.06 4.13
N ASP A 58 6.98 -7.40 5.25
CA ASP A 58 6.47 -8.03 6.48
C ASP A 58 4.98 -7.68 6.64
N LEU A 59 4.10 -8.65 6.39
CA LEU A 59 2.65 -8.46 6.50
C LEU A 59 2.20 -8.09 7.93
N MET A 60 2.96 -8.49 8.96
CA MET A 60 2.57 -8.20 10.34
C MET A 60 2.65 -6.71 10.66
N THR A 61 3.38 -5.93 9.85
CA THR A 61 3.43 -4.47 9.96
C THR A 61 2.09 -3.79 9.64
N LEU A 62 1.20 -4.46 8.90
CA LEU A 62 -0.13 -3.96 8.57
C LEU A 62 -1.06 -3.94 9.81
N GLN A 63 -0.85 -4.79 10.80
CA GLN A 63 -1.61 -4.76 12.06
C GLN A 63 -1.22 -3.56 12.92
N SER A 64 -2.15 -3.07 13.74
CA SER A 64 -1.83 -2.04 14.75
C SER A 64 -0.77 -2.54 15.72
N ASN A 65 0.16 -1.67 16.11
CA ASN A 65 1.17 -1.95 17.13
C ASN A 65 0.58 -2.30 18.51
N THR A 66 -0.69 -1.96 18.74
CA THR A 66 -1.45 -2.35 19.94
C THR A 66 -1.89 -3.81 19.94
N GLU A 67 -1.96 -4.45 18.76
CA GLU A 67 -2.39 -5.84 18.59
C GLU A 67 -1.21 -6.79 18.35
N HIS A 68 -0.15 -6.31 17.69
CA HIS A 68 1.02 -7.12 17.36
C HIS A 68 2.34 -6.33 17.51
N PRO A 69 3.41 -6.91 18.10
CA PRO A 69 4.67 -6.20 18.34
C PRO A 69 5.37 -5.66 17.10
N HIS A 70 5.12 -6.26 15.93
CA HIS A 70 5.66 -5.80 14.64
C HIS A 70 4.75 -4.79 13.93
N GLY A 71 3.54 -4.58 14.45
CA GLY A 71 2.56 -3.69 13.86
C GLY A 71 3.09 -2.25 13.80
N LEU A 72 2.74 -1.52 12.75
CA LEU A 72 3.04 -0.09 12.66
C LEU A 72 2.14 0.70 13.61
N ALA A 73 2.66 1.79 14.16
CA ALA A 73 1.81 2.82 14.77
C ALA A 73 0.82 3.35 13.72
N ASP A 74 -0.38 3.76 14.15
CA ASP A 74 -1.42 4.20 13.22
C ASP A 74 -0.97 5.37 12.34
N GLY A 75 -0.22 6.33 12.90
CA GLY A 75 0.35 7.44 12.13
C GLY A 75 1.35 7.00 11.05
N ASP A 76 2.13 5.95 11.31
CA ASP A 76 3.08 5.40 10.32
C ASP A 76 2.35 4.63 9.21
N PHE A 77 1.30 3.89 9.57
CA PHE A 77 0.42 3.24 8.59
C PHE A 77 -0.26 4.28 7.70
N ASP A 78 -0.83 5.33 8.30
CA ASP A 78 -1.51 6.42 7.58
C ASP A 78 -0.53 7.18 6.68
N ALA A 79 0.73 7.35 7.09
CA ALA A 79 1.76 7.96 6.26
C ALA A 79 2.02 7.14 4.97
N LEU A 80 1.88 5.81 5.02
CA LEU A 80 2.02 4.94 3.86
C LEU A 80 0.74 4.89 3.02
N PHE A 81 -0.39 4.57 3.64
CA PHE A 81 -1.64 4.20 2.96
C PHE A 81 -2.68 5.32 2.90
N THR A 82 -2.37 6.49 3.46
CA THR A 82 -3.30 7.62 3.66
C THR A 82 -4.46 7.27 4.60
N LYS A 83 -5.29 8.25 4.93
CA LYS A 83 -6.50 8.05 5.74
C LYS A 83 -7.77 7.83 4.93
N THR A 84 -7.77 8.25 3.66
CA THR A 84 -9.01 8.38 2.88
C THR A 84 -8.86 8.04 1.39
N ARG A 85 -7.64 7.86 0.87
CA ARG A 85 -7.42 7.61 -0.57
C ARG A 85 -7.60 6.13 -0.89
N PRO A 86 -8.10 5.78 -2.09
CA PRO A 86 -8.19 4.39 -2.52
C PRO A 86 -6.81 3.71 -2.51
N VAL A 87 -6.79 2.47 -2.02
CA VAL A 87 -5.62 1.60 -2.00
C VAL A 87 -5.93 0.35 -2.82
N ILE A 88 -5.24 0.15 -3.93
CA ILE A 88 -5.28 -1.12 -4.68
C ILE A 88 -4.13 -1.98 -4.17
N PHE A 89 -4.45 -3.11 -3.54
CA PHE A 89 -3.46 -3.97 -2.89
C PHE A 89 -3.37 -5.31 -3.63
N ALA A 90 -2.25 -5.58 -4.29
CA ALA A 90 -1.96 -6.86 -4.92
C ALA A 90 -1.24 -7.80 -3.93
N TYR A 91 -1.80 -8.98 -3.68
CA TYR A 91 -1.26 -9.95 -2.72
C TYR A 91 -1.43 -11.38 -3.23
N HIS A 92 -0.35 -12.14 -3.32
CA HIS A 92 -0.36 -13.51 -3.86
C HIS A 92 -1.09 -14.55 -2.98
N GLY A 93 -1.38 -14.19 -1.72
CA GLY A 93 -2.09 -15.06 -0.78
C GLY A 93 -3.59 -14.77 -0.78
N TYR A 94 -4.28 -15.25 0.26
CA TYR A 94 -5.73 -15.05 0.36
C TYR A 94 -6.07 -13.59 0.70
N PRO A 95 -6.81 -12.84 -0.15
CA PRO A 95 -7.05 -11.39 0.03
C PRO A 95 -7.67 -11.02 1.37
N TYR A 96 -8.54 -11.88 1.91
CA TYR A 96 -9.19 -11.66 3.20
C TYR A 96 -8.21 -11.54 4.37
N LEU A 97 -7.00 -12.10 4.24
CA LEU A 97 -5.96 -11.92 5.26
C LEU A 97 -5.61 -10.43 5.41
N ILE A 98 -5.41 -9.71 4.31
CA ILE A 98 -5.06 -8.28 4.36
C ILE A 98 -6.16 -7.49 5.06
N HIS A 99 -7.43 -7.72 4.71
CA HIS A 99 -8.56 -7.09 5.40
C HIS A 99 -8.59 -7.40 6.90
N ARG A 100 -8.32 -8.66 7.29
CA ARG A 100 -8.21 -9.02 8.71
C ARG A 100 -7.04 -8.31 9.40
N LEU A 101 -5.91 -8.10 8.73
CA LEU A 101 -4.76 -7.40 9.31
C LEU A 101 -5.02 -5.90 9.44
N THR A 102 -5.82 -5.31 8.55
CA THR A 102 -6.02 -3.85 8.48
C THR A 102 -7.36 -3.37 9.04
N TYR A 103 -8.25 -4.24 9.51
CA TYR A 103 -9.62 -3.87 9.92
C TYR A 103 -9.77 -2.74 10.97
N ARG A 104 -8.72 -2.39 11.72
CA ARG A 104 -8.71 -1.26 12.68
C ARG A 104 -8.04 0.01 12.14
N ARG A 105 -7.48 -0.03 10.93
CA ARG A 105 -6.75 1.08 10.32
C ARG A 105 -7.73 2.10 9.75
N ALA A 106 -7.43 3.38 9.87
CA ALA A 106 -8.36 4.45 9.48
C ALA A 106 -8.90 4.32 8.04
N ASN A 107 -8.06 3.85 7.12
CA ASN A 107 -8.39 3.75 5.69
C ASN A 107 -8.79 2.33 5.22
N HIS A 108 -9.12 1.42 6.14
CA HIS A 108 -9.36 0.01 5.80
C HIS A 108 -10.49 -0.19 4.78
N ASP A 109 -11.51 0.66 4.82
CA ASP A 109 -12.67 0.61 3.91
C ASP A 109 -12.29 0.89 2.45
N ASN A 110 -11.20 1.63 2.22
CA ASN A 110 -10.72 1.98 0.88
C ASN A 110 -9.63 1.02 0.38
N MET A 111 -9.36 -0.08 1.10
CA MET A 111 -8.41 -1.10 0.66
C MET A 111 -9.12 -2.14 -0.23
N HIS A 112 -8.81 -2.13 -1.52
CA HIS A 112 -9.27 -3.10 -2.50
C HIS A 112 -8.18 -4.14 -2.73
N VAL A 113 -8.33 -5.32 -2.12
CA VAL A 113 -7.30 -6.36 -2.12
C VAL A 113 -7.60 -7.40 -3.19
N HIS A 114 -6.59 -7.70 -4.01
CA HIS A 114 -6.64 -8.69 -5.08
C HIS A 114 -5.55 -9.74 -4.89
N GLY A 115 -5.87 -11.00 -5.16
CA GLY A 115 -4.95 -12.13 -5.07
C GLY A 115 -5.34 -13.27 -5.97
#